data_AF-F7YY87-F1
#
_entry.id   AF-F7YY87-F1
#
_cell.length_a   1.000
_cell.length_b   1.000
_cell.length_c   1.000
_cell.angle_alpha   90.00
_cell.angle_beta   90.00
_cell.angle_gamma   90.00
#
_symmetry.space_group_name_H-M   'P 1'
#
loop_
_entity.id
_entity.type
_entity.pdbx_description
1 polymer ?
#
loop_
_entity_poly.entity_id
_entity_poly.type
_entity_poly.pdbx_seq_one_letter_code
_entity_poly.pdbx_strand_id
1 'polypeptide(L)'
;MFGKYDIFVFLFVFAIFFVFLLFRTNASIEFVEVLKDGKLIMRIHHPGVYEVFDDGRYVMKVVFENGKVWVEEADCPNKLCEKIGKIGAGGVIVCLPNKLIIKAMGGKSKVDVITW
;
A
#
# COMPACT_ATOMS: atom_id res chain seq x y z
N MET A 1 33.19 30.99 -20.67
CA MET A 1 32.31 31.27 -21.82
C MET A 1 31.07 30.39 -21.66
N PHE A 2 30.26 30.67 -20.63
CA PHE A 2 28.99 29.99 -20.40
C PHE A 2 27.91 31.01 -20.71
N GLY A 3 27.25 30.86 -21.86
CA GLY A 3 26.21 31.77 -22.28
C GLY A 3 25.03 31.69 -21.32
N LYS A 4 24.35 32.81 -21.11
CA LYS A 4 23.09 32.94 -20.37
C LYS A 4 22.06 31.84 -20.71
N TYR A 5 22.11 31.28 -21.92
CA TYR A 5 21.27 30.18 -22.39
C TYR A 5 21.57 28.81 -21.74
N ASP A 6 22.79 28.57 -21.26
CA ASP A 6 23.16 27.28 -20.64
C ASP A 6 22.41 27.07 -19.32
N ILE A 7 22.24 28.16 -18.55
CA ILE A 7 21.43 28.17 -17.33
C ILE A 7 19.95 27.86 -17.63
N PHE A 8 19.40 28.42 -18.71
CA PHE A 8 18.00 28.13 -19.11
C PHE A 8 17.81 26.69 -19.55
N VAL A 9 18.78 26.12 -20.27
CA VAL A 9 18.75 24.71 -20.68
C VAL A 9 18.79 23.79 -19.47
N PHE A 10 19.68 24.07 -18.52
CA PHE A 10 19.78 23.27 -17.29
C PHE A 10 18.49 23.32 -16.46
N LEU A 11 17.89 24.50 -16.34
CA LEU A 11 16.63 24.68 -15.61
C LEU A 11 15.46 23.95 -16.28
N PHE A 12 15.42 23.93 -17.62
CA PHE A 12 14.41 23.20 -18.38
C PHE A 12 14.54 21.68 -18.23
N VAL A 13 15.77 21.16 -18.31
CA VAL A 13 16.04 19.72 -18.09
C VAL A 13 15.70 19.32 -16.66
N PHE A 14 16.04 20.15 -15.67
CA PHE A 14 15.70 19.90 -14.27
C PHE A 14 14.18 19.93 -14.03
N ALA A 15 13.46 20.85 -14.67
CA ALA A 15 12.00 20.91 -14.61
C ALA A 15 11.35 19.65 -15.20
N ILE A 16 11.81 19.17 -16.36
CA ILE A 16 11.32 17.92 -16.97
C ILE A 16 11.62 16.72 -16.06
N PHE A 17 12.82 16.66 -15.48
CA PHE A 17 13.19 15.60 -14.55
C PHE A 17 12.33 15.63 -13.28
N PHE A 18 12.05 16.81 -12.74
CA PHE A 18 11.20 16.99 -11.56
C PHE A 18 9.74 16.59 -11.85
N VAL A 19 9.20 16.98 -13.00
CA VAL A 19 7.88 16.55 -13.47
C VAL A 19 7.83 15.05 -13.69
N PHE A 20 8.88 14.46 -14.28
CA PHE A 20 8.98 13.00 -14.47
C PHE A 20 9.03 12.25 -13.14
N LEU A 21 9.68 12.79 -12.11
CA LEU A 21 9.64 12.24 -10.75
C LEU A 21 8.24 12.30 -10.12
N LEU A 22 7.49 13.39 -10.36
CA LEU A 22 6.08 13.46 -9.95
C LEU A 22 5.19 12.48 -10.74
N PHE A 23 5.57 12.14 -11.97
CA PHE A 23 4.89 11.17 -12.83
C PHE A 23 5.30 9.71 -12.59
N ARG A 24 6.11 9.39 -11.56
CA ARG A 24 6.33 7.99 -11.15
C ARG A 24 5.01 7.36 -10.68
N THR A 25 4.34 6.74 -11.65
CA THR A 25 3.31 5.71 -11.60
C THR A 25 2.76 5.40 -10.21
N ASN A 26 1.61 5.98 -9.88
CA ASN A 26 0.75 5.49 -8.83
C ASN A 26 0.13 4.17 -9.31
N ALA A 27 0.74 3.04 -8.97
CA ALA A 27 0.03 1.76 -9.05
C ALA A 27 -1.19 1.86 -8.11
N SER A 28 -2.38 1.88 -8.69
CA SER A 28 -3.63 2.01 -7.93
C SER A 28 -4.02 0.67 -7.32
N ILE A 29 -4.44 0.71 -6.06
CA ILE A 29 -5.08 -0.42 -5.38
C ILE A 29 -6.46 -0.62 -6.02
N GLU A 30 -6.72 -1.82 -6.53
CA GLU A 30 -8.01 -2.24 -7.08
C GLU A 30 -8.93 -2.74 -5.95
N PHE A 31 -8.39 -3.52 -5.01
CA PHE A 31 -9.08 -3.97 -3.82
C PHE A 31 -8.08 -4.40 -2.74
N VAL A 32 -8.56 -4.56 -1.51
CA VAL A 32 -7.77 -5.05 -0.37
C VAL A 32 -8.34 -6.38 0.10
N GLU A 33 -7.48 -7.35 0.33
CA GLU A 33 -7.86 -8.64 0.91
C GLU A 33 -7.34 -8.73 2.34
N VAL A 34 -8.23 -9.10 3.26
CA VAL A 34 -7.86 -9.47 4.63
C VAL A 34 -8.03 -10.97 4.78
N LEU A 35 -6.94 -11.65 5.11
CA LEU A 35 -6.88 -13.09 5.26
C LEU A 35 -6.56 -13.46 6.71
N LYS A 36 -7.24 -14.47 7.25
CA LYS A 36 -6.99 -15.08 8.55
C LYS A 36 -6.59 -16.53 8.35
N ASP A 37 -5.44 -16.94 8.89
CA ASP A 37 -4.91 -18.30 8.70
C ASP A 37 -4.90 -18.73 7.21
N GLY A 38 -4.61 -17.78 6.31
CA GLY A 38 -4.58 -18.01 4.85
C GLY A 38 -5.95 -18.04 4.16
N LYS A 39 -7.07 -17.94 4.90
CA LYS A 39 -8.43 -17.87 4.33
C LYS A 39 -8.88 -16.42 4.20
N LEU A 40 -9.45 -16.07 3.04
CA LEU A 40 -10.04 -14.76 2.82
C LEU A 40 -11.27 -14.58 3.73
N ILE A 41 -11.23 -13.56 4.60
CA ILE A 41 -12.35 -13.24 5.50
C ILE A 41 -13.05 -11.94 5.11
N MET A 42 -12.36 -11.03 4.44
CA MET A 42 -12.90 -9.74 4.03
C MET A 42 -12.23 -9.24 2.75
N ARG A 43 -13.03 -8.66 1.85
CA ARG A 43 -12.55 -7.95 0.66
C ARG A 43 -13.11 -6.53 0.65
N ILE A 44 -12.23 -5.55 0.51
CA ILE A 44 -12.55 -4.12 0.55
C ILE A 44 -12.34 -3.53 -0.85
N HIS A 45 -13.40 -2.99 -1.43
CA HIS A 45 -13.35 -2.38 -2.78
C HIS A 45 -13.35 -0.85 -2.74
N HIS A 46 -13.85 -0.26 -1.66
CA HIS A 46 -14.05 1.18 -1.57
C HIS A 46 -13.20 1.77 -0.46
N PRO A 47 -12.77 3.04 -0.58
CA PRO A 47 -12.11 3.72 0.52
C PRO A 47 -13.00 3.79 1.76
N GLY A 48 -12.39 3.64 2.93
CA GLY A 48 -13.10 3.67 4.20
C GLY A 48 -12.29 3.07 5.35
N VAL A 49 -12.91 3.05 6.51
CA VAL A 49 -12.40 2.46 7.76
C VAL A 49 -13.16 1.17 8.02
N TYR A 50 -12.41 0.09 8.26
CA TYR A 50 -12.95 -1.26 8.40
C TYR A 50 -12.43 -1.90 9.68
N GLU A 51 -13.35 -2.31 10.55
CA GLU A 51 -13.03 -3.07 11.76
C GLU A 51 -13.08 -4.56 11.46
N VAL A 52 -12.05 -5.28 11.87
CA VAL A 52 -11.90 -6.72 11.68
C VAL A 52 -12.15 -7.41 13.02
N PHE A 53 -13.07 -8.38 13.00
CA PHE A 53 -13.42 -9.20 14.14
C PHE A 53 -13.03 -10.66 13.89
N ASP A 54 -12.60 -11.34 14.95
CA ASP A 54 -12.25 -12.77 14.98
C ASP A 54 -13.04 -13.42 16.13
N ASP A 55 -13.95 -14.34 15.79
CA ASP A 55 -14.89 -14.96 16.74
C ASP A 55 -15.63 -13.93 17.63
N GLY A 56 -16.07 -12.82 17.04
CA GLY A 56 -16.81 -11.76 17.73
C GLY A 56 -15.95 -10.82 18.59
N ARG A 57 -14.62 -11.02 18.65
CA ARG A 57 -13.69 -10.10 19.31
C ARG A 57 -13.07 -9.15 18.31
N TYR A 58 -12.96 -7.88 18.68
CA TYR A 58 -12.23 -6.88 17.89
C TYR A 58 -10.75 -7.28 17.78
N VAL A 59 -10.17 -7.14 16.58
CA VAL A 59 -8.78 -7.52 16.33
C VAL A 59 -7.95 -6.39 15.76
N MET A 60 -8.48 -5.63 14.81
CA MET A 60 -7.80 -4.48 14.22
C MET A 60 -8.73 -3.59 13.41
N LYS A 61 -8.28 -2.36 13.17
CA LYS A 61 -8.89 -1.36 12.31
C LYS A 61 -7.99 -1.07 11.11
N VAL A 62 -8.50 -1.41 9.93
CA VAL A 62 -7.84 -1.22 8.63
C VAL A 62 -8.42 0.01 7.96
N VAL A 63 -7.56 0.89 7.48
CA VAL A 63 -7.96 2.09 6.76
C VAL A 63 -7.47 1.99 5.32
N PHE A 64 -8.39 2.19 4.37
CA PHE A 64 -8.08 2.29 2.95
C PHE A 64 -8.48 3.67 2.44
N GLU A 65 -7.52 4.54 2.16
CA GLU A 65 -7.77 5.89 1.65
C GLU A 65 -6.63 6.39 0.78
N ASN A 66 -6.92 7.28 -0.16
CA ASN A 66 -5.92 7.91 -1.04
C ASN A 66 -5.01 6.88 -1.76
N GLY A 67 -5.56 5.74 -2.15
CA GLY A 67 -4.83 4.66 -2.81
C GLY A 67 -3.79 3.97 -1.92
N LYS A 68 -3.90 4.11 -0.59
CA LYS A 68 -3.02 3.47 0.39
C LYS A 68 -3.83 2.76 1.48
N VAL A 69 -3.24 1.70 2.02
CA VAL A 69 -3.81 0.91 3.11
C VAL A 69 -2.87 0.93 4.30
N TRP A 70 -3.41 1.03 5.51
CA TRP A 70 -2.65 0.86 6.74
C TRP A 70 -3.54 0.31 7.86
N VAL A 71 -2.90 -0.14 8.94
CA VAL A 71 -3.58 -0.50 10.18
C VAL A 71 -3.45 0.69 11.13
N GLU A 72 -4.58 1.23 11.57
CA GLU A 72 -4.61 2.33 12.54
C GLU A 72 -4.48 1.79 13.96
N GLU A 73 -5.11 0.65 14.24
CA GLU A 73 -5.14 0.04 15.57
C GLU A 73 -5.22 -1.49 15.44
N ALA A 74 -4.51 -2.23 16.28
CA ALA A 74 -4.57 -3.69 16.36
C ALA A 74 -4.42 -4.18 17.81
N ASP A 75 -5.23 -5.16 18.22
CA ASP A 75 -5.19 -5.74 19.58
C ASP A 75 -4.02 -6.73 19.77
N CYS A 76 -2.84 -6.45 19.19
CA CYS A 76 -1.66 -7.30 19.31
C CYS A 76 -0.54 -6.60 20.10
N PRO A 77 0.27 -7.34 20.89
CA PRO A 77 1.26 -6.75 21.79
C PRO A 77 2.40 -6.03 21.04
N ASN A 78 2.75 -6.53 19.86
CA ASN A 78 3.93 -6.06 19.14
C ASN A 78 3.64 -4.83 18.27
N LYS A 79 2.36 -4.57 17.96
CA LYS A 79 1.87 -3.43 17.18
C LYS A 79 2.64 -3.24 15.86
N LEU A 80 3.19 -4.32 15.29
CA LEU A 80 4.07 -4.26 14.12
C LEU A 80 3.30 -3.78 12.89
N CYS A 81 2.06 -4.23 12.73
CA CYS A 81 1.19 -3.84 11.63
C CYS A 81 0.85 -2.34 11.63
N GLU A 82 0.72 -1.71 12.80
CA GLU A 82 0.56 -0.26 12.92
C GLU A 82 1.86 0.46 12.51
N LYS A 83 3.01 -0.05 12.94
CA LYS A 83 4.34 0.53 12.66
C LYS A 83 4.76 0.48 11.19
N ILE A 84 4.22 -0.46 10.40
CA ILE A 84 4.49 -0.53 8.95
C ILE A 84 4.00 0.76 8.25
N GLY A 85 2.91 1.36 8.72
CA GLY A 85 2.33 2.55 8.11
C GLY A 85 1.65 2.29 6.77
N LYS A 86 1.64 3.32 5.91
CA LYS A 86 0.84 3.34 4.67
C LYS A 86 1.53 2.62 3.52
N ILE A 87 0.91 1.53 3.06
CA ILE A 87 1.35 0.74 1.90
C ILE A 87 0.49 1.04 0.66
N GLY A 88 1.08 0.94 -0.53
CA GLY A 88 0.38 1.05 -1.82
C GLY A 88 0.08 -0.32 -2.43
N ALA A 89 -0.32 -0.33 -3.70
CA ALA A 89 -0.56 -1.54 -4.48
C ALA A 89 0.65 -2.49 -4.49
N GLY A 90 0.40 -3.80 -4.35
CA GLY A 90 1.42 -4.84 -4.19
C GLY A 90 1.96 -4.99 -2.76
N GLY A 91 1.63 -4.06 -1.86
CA GLY A 91 2.05 -4.10 -0.46
C GLY A 91 1.32 -5.16 0.36
N VAL A 92 1.98 -5.63 1.42
CA VAL A 92 1.42 -6.60 2.38
C VAL A 92 1.71 -6.14 3.81
N ILE A 93 0.69 -6.19 4.67
CA ILE A 93 0.82 -6.00 6.12
C ILE A 93 0.52 -7.34 6.80
N VAL A 94 1.37 -7.76 7.72
CA VAL A 94 1.22 -9.03 8.45
C VAL A 94 1.09 -8.76 9.94
N CYS A 95 0.07 -9.35 10.56
CA CYS A 95 -0.09 -9.39 12.01
C CYS A 95 0.06 -10.85 12.46
N LEU A 96 1.28 -11.24 12.84
CA LEU A 96 1.63 -12.60 13.26
C LEU A 96 0.79 -13.13 14.44
N PRO A 97 0.63 -12.39 15.57
CA PRO A 97 -0.12 -12.91 16.72
C PRO A 97 -1.57 -13.21 16.38
N ASN A 98 -2.20 -12.34 15.58
CA ASN A 98 -3.58 -12.50 15.16
C ASN A 98 -3.69 -13.31 13.85
N LYS A 99 -2.58 -13.82 13.31
CA LYS A 99 -2.49 -14.59 12.06
C LYS A 99 -3.26 -13.96 10.89
N LEU A 100 -3.23 -12.63 10.83
CA LEU A 100 -3.90 -11.84 9.80
C LEU A 100 -2.89 -11.33 8.78
N ILE A 101 -3.32 -11.29 7.53
CA ILE A 101 -2.57 -10.75 6.39
C ILE A 101 -3.48 -9.80 5.63
N ILE A 102 -3.02 -8.57 5.42
CA ILE A 102 -3.70 -7.57 4.59
C ILE A 102 -2.90 -7.40 3.31
N LYS A 103 -3.52 -7.65 2.16
CA LYS A 103 -2.88 -7.51 0.85
C LYS A 103 -3.55 -6.38 0.07
N ALA A 104 -2.75 -5.41 -0.35
CA ALA A 104 -3.20 -4.35 -1.24
C ALA A 104 -3.07 -4.82 -2.70
N MET A 105 -4.16 -5.34 -3.27
CA MET A 105 -4.18 -5.86 -4.63
C MET A 105 -4.33 -4.70 -5.61
N GLY A 106 -3.44 -4.61 -6.60
CA GLY A 106 -3.47 -3.53 -7.58
C GLY A 106 -2.16 -3.44 -8.38
N GLY A 107 -2.18 -2.66 -9.46
CA GLY A 107 -1.10 -2.62 -10.43
C GLY A 107 -0.98 -3.95 -11.20
N LYS A 108 -0.27 -3.94 -12.34
CA LYS A 108 -0.01 -5.16 -13.10
C LYS A 108 0.77 -6.16 -12.23
N SER A 109 0.04 -7.03 -11.54
CA SER A 109 0.57 -8.28 -11.04
C SER A 109 1.08 -9.03 -12.27
N LYS A 110 2.38 -8.89 -12.56
CA LYS A 110 3.13 -10.02 -13.07
C LYS A 110 3.04 -11.04 -11.94
N VAL A 111 1.98 -11.83 -11.98
CA VAL A 111 1.87 -13.07 -11.23
C VAL A 111 3.15 -13.83 -11.59
N ASP A 112 4.00 -14.05 -10.59
CA ASP A 112 5.14 -14.95 -10.72
C ASP A 112 4.59 -16.31 -11.16
N VAL A 113 4.75 -16.60 -12.46
CA VAL A 113 4.63 -17.94 -12.99
C VAL A 113 5.86 -18.68 -12.49
N ILE A 114 5.79 -19.22 -11.28
CA ILE A 114 6.63 -20.36 -10.91
C ILE A 114 5.88 -21.63 -11.31
N THR A 115 6.03 -22.02 -12.57
CA THR A 115 5.77 -23.39 -13.00
C THR A 115 6.88 -24.29 -12.45
N TRP A 116 6.48 -25.32 -11.71
CA TRP A 116 7.31 -26.46 -11.32
C TRP A 116 7.39 -27.48 -12.45
#